data_AF-A0A975LI05-F1
#
_entry.id   AF-A0A975LI05-F1
#
_cell.length_a   1.000
_cell.length_b   1.000
_cell.length_c   1.000
_cell.angle_alpha   90.00
_cell.angle_beta   90.00
_cell.angle_gamma   90.00
#
_symmetry.space_group_name_H-M   'P 1'
#
loop_
_entity.id
_entity.type
_entity.pdbx_description
1 polymer ?
#
loop_
_entity_poly.entity_id
_entity_poly.type
_entity_poly.pdbx_seq_one_letter_code
_entity_poly.pdbx_strand_id
1 'polypeptide(L)'
;MNIVVNFIEDDFSFSHIMMIVGYCIFPIVLRISLLRKTYLNSEQIFIETTIFIKKTRYSFTWKEIARIEYKRKKLVLINNTGLKLNFSREWINYNSLFRQIYSRVTRYNPSCIIDKSFIDYINDLEKNSKIN
;
A
#
# COMPACT_ATOMS: atom_id res chain seq x y z
N MET A 1 15.61 20.57 66.03
CA MET A 1 16.48 19.81 65.11
C MET A 1 15.71 19.66 63.82
N ASN A 2 16.11 20.36 62.75
CA ASN A 2 15.39 20.31 61.48
C ASN A 2 15.95 19.18 60.62
N ILE A 3 15.09 18.24 60.23
CA ILE A 3 15.43 17.19 59.27
C ILE A 3 15.17 17.77 57.89
N VAL A 4 16.23 17.97 57.10
CA VAL A 4 16.13 18.30 55.68
C VAL A 4 16.06 16.98 54.93
N VAL A 5 14.89 16.67 54.38
CA VAL A 5 14.70 15.51 53.49
C VAL A 5 14.94 16.00 52.07
N ASN A 6 16.12 15.71 51.52
CA ASN A 6 16.39 15.94 50.10
C ASN A 6 15.72 14.84 49.29
N PHE A 7 14.61 15.16 48.63
CA PHE A 7 14.10 14.33 47.54
C PHE A 7 14.97 14.60 46.33
N ILE A 8 15.74 13.61 45.89
CA ILE A 8 16.29 13.62 44.53
C ILE A 8 15.10 13.29 43.64
N GLU A 9 14.45 14.30 43.06
CA GLU A 9 13.45 14.08 42.02
C GLU A 9 14.14 13.37 40.85
N ASP A 10 13.62 12.19 40.52
CA ASP A 10 14.17 11.25 39.55
C ASP A 10 13.87 11.71 38.11
N ASP A 11 14.14 12.98 37.79
CA ASP A 11 13.90 13.63 36.49
C ASP A 11 14.62 12.93 35.33
N PHE A 12 15.70 12.22 35.67
CA PHE A 12 16.45 11.42 34.71
C PHE A 12 15.62 10.25 34.18
N SER A 13 14.78 9.63 35.01
CA SER A 13 13.92 8.52 34.59
C SER A 13 12.79 8.98 33.65
N PHE A 14 12.17 10.12 33.96
CA PHE A 14 11.03 10.65 33.20
C PHE A 14 11.41 11.10 31.79
N SER A 15 12.53 11.82 31.64
CA SER A 15 13.03 12.26 30.34
C SER A 15 13.39 11.10 29.41
N HIS A 16 13.98 10.02 29.93
CA HIS A 16 14.29 8.81 29.17
C HIS A 16 13.03 8.04 28.74
N ILE A 17 12.01 7.97 29.61
CA ILE A 17 10.71 7.39 29.26
C ILE A 17 10.07 8.18 28.12
N MET A 18 10.03 9.51 28.20
CA MET A 18 9.47 10.36 27.15
C MET A 18 10.22 10.22 25.82
N MET A 19 11.55 10.05 25.89
CA MET A 19 12.37 9.78 24.71
C MET A 19 12.03 8.41 24.08
N ILE A 20 11.89 7.35 24.87
CA ILE A 20 11.51 6.01 24.38
C ILE A 20 10.11 6.04 23.76
N VAL A 21 9.14 6.67 24.43
CA VAL A 21 7.77 6.81 23.91
C VAL A 21 7.77 7.61 22.59
N GLY A 22 8.51 8.72 22.53
CA GLY A 22 8.61 9.56 21.35
C GLY A 22 9.33 8.91 20.17
N TYR A 23 10.41 8.16 20.39
CA TYR A 23 11.20 7.56 19.31
C TYR A 23 10.75 6.15 18.92
N CYS A 24 10.25 5.34 19.84
CA CYS A 24 9.92 3.95 19.56
C CYS A 24 8.42 3.74 19.33
N ILE A 25 7.57 4.33 20.18
CA ILE A 25 6.13 4.08 20.14
C ILE A 25 5.44 4.95 19.09
N PHE A 26 5.80 6.23 19.02
CA PHE A 26 5.16 7.18 18.10
C PHE A 26 5.28 6.77 16.61
N PRO A 27 6.43 6.29 16.09
CA PRO A 27 6.49 5.83 14.69
C PRO A 27 5.65 4.58 14.43
N ILE A 28 5.53 3.68 15.42
CA ILE A 28 4.68 2.49 15.32
C ILE A 28 3.21 2.92 15.24
N VAL A 29 2.78 3.84 16.11
CA VAL A 29 1.42 4.40 16.10
C VAL A 29 1.13 5.12 14.79
N LEU A 30 2.08 5.91 14.27
CA LEU A 30 1.98 6.57 12.95
C LEU A 30 1.80 5.56 11.81
N ARG A 31 2.55 4.44 11.85
CA ARG A 31 2.48 3.38 10.84
C ARG A 31 1.15 2.62 10.90
N ILE A 32 0.65 2.32 12.10
CA ILE A 32 -0.67 1.70 12.30
C ILE A 32 -1.78 2.67 11.88
N SER A 33 -1.59 3.96 12.09
CA SER A 33 -2.54 5.00 11.70
C SER A 33 -2.64 5.18 10.18
N LEU A 34 -1.75 4.57 9.39
CA LEU A 34 -1.74 4.59 7.93
C LEU A 34 -1.87 3.18 7.36
N LEU A 35 -3.11 2.67 7.34
CA LEU A 35 -3.41 1.37 6.75
C LEU A 35 -3.92 1.54 5.33
N ARG A 36 -3.23 0.94 4.36
CA ARG A 36 -3.72 0.80 2.97
C ARG A 36 -4.06 -0.65 2.70
N LYS A 37 -5.30 -0.89 2.29
CA LYS A 37 -5.81 -2.20 1.89
C LYS A 37 -6.35 -2.13 0.48
N THR A 38 -6.14 -3.21 -0.26
CA THR A 38 -6.64 -3.31 -1.63
C THR A 38 -7.50 -4.53 -1.77
N TYR A 39 -8.62 -4.30 -2.42
CA TYR A 39 -9.68 -5.25 -2.58
C TYR A 39 -9.95 -5.40 -4.06
N LEU A 40 -9.98 -6.66 -4.51
CA LEU A 40 -10.33 -7.04 -5.86
C LEU A 40 -11.61 -7.84 -5.77
N ASN A 41 -12.67 -7.36 -6.41
CA ASN A 41 -13.89 -8.13 -6.58
C ASN A 41 -14.16 -8.38 -8.08
N SER A 42 -15.32 -8.94 -8.40
CA SER A 42 -15.68 -9.26 -9.78
C SER A 42 -15.86 -8.04 -10.69
N GLU A 43 -16.11 -6.86 -10.13
CA GLU A 43 -16.57 -5.69 -10.88
C GLU A 43 -15.56 -4.53 -10.87
N GLN A 44 -14.79 -4.42 -9.79
CA GLN A 44 -13.91 -3.30 -9.54
C GLN A 44 -12.68 -3.70 -8.71
N ILE A 45 -11.67 -2.83 -8.79
CA ILE A 45 -10.58 -2.74 -7.84
C ILE A 45 -10.76 -1.49 -6.99
N PHE A 46 -10.57 -1.61 -5.69
CA PHE A 46 -10.55 -0.43 -4.83
C PHE A 46 -9.45 -0.47 -3.77
N ILE A 47 -8.91 0.71 -3.48
CA ILE A 47 -7.97 0.95 -2.39
C ILE A 47 -8.72 1.66 -1.27
N GLU A 48 -8.72 1.05 -0.10
CA GLU A 48 -9.13 1.70 1.15
C GLU A 48 -7.87 2.20 1.87
N THR A 49 -7.77 3.51 2.06
CA THR A 49 -6.77 4.13 2.94
C THR A 49 -7.47 4.54 4.23
N THR A 50 -6.99 4.04 5.36
CA THR A 50 -7.42 4.48 6.69
C THR A 50 -6.33 5.37 7.26
N ILE A 51 -6.69 6.61 7.58
CA ILE A 51 -5.84 7.59 8.26
C ILE A 51 -6.48 7.89 9.62
N PHE A 52 -5.86 7.43 10.70
CA PHE A 52 -6.41 7.40 12.07
C PHE A 52 -7.76 6.65 12.13
N ILE A 53 -8.88 7.37 11.99
CA ILE A 53 -10.26 6.83 11.97
C ILE A 53 -10.97 7.07 10.63
N LYS A 54 -10.41 7.92 9.76
CA LYS A 54 -11.05 8.28 8.50
C LYS A 54 -10.67 7.28 7.41
N LYS A 55 -11.69 6.66 6.83
CA LYS A 55 -11.54 5.77 5.68
C LYS A 55 -11.81 6.53 4.39
N THR A 56 -10.90 6.44 3.45
CA THR A 56 -11.06 6.96 2.09
C THR A 56 -10.93 5.82 1.10
N ARG A 57 -11.88 5.72 0.18
CA ARG A 57 -11.93 4.67 -0.84
C ARG A 57 -11.74 5.28 -2.23
N TYR A 58 -10.88 4.66 -3.02
CA TYR A 58 -10.70 4.96 -4.43
C TYR A 58 -10.96 3.68 -5.21
N SER A 59 -11.94 3.68 -6.12
CA SER A 59 -12.36 2.50 -6.87
C SER A 59 -12.34 2.77 -8.36
N PHE A 60 -11.82 1.81 -9.13
CA PHE A 60 -11.99 1.75 -10.59
C PHE A 60 -12.77 0.48 -10.92
N THR A 61 -13.82 0.60 -11.72
CA THR A 61 -14.43 -0.59 -12.33
C THR A 61 -13.47 -1.15 -13.38
N TRP A 62 -13.47 -2.47 -13.58
CA TRP A 62 -12.54 -3.09 -14.54
C TRP A 62 -12.75 -2.55 -15.96
N LYS A 63 -13.99 -2.21 -16.31
CA LYS A 63 -14.40 -1.64 -17.60
C LYS A 63 -13.92 -0.20 -17.82
N GLU A 64 -13.67 0.55 -16.75
CA GLU A 64 -13.21 1.94 -16.84
C GLU A 64 -11.71 2.08 -17.05
N ILE A 65 -10.94 1.00 -16.89
CA ILE A 65 -9.48 1.03 -17.00
C ILE A 65 -9.09 1.14 -18.48
N ALA A 66 -8.78 2.35 -18.94
CA ALA A 66 -8.37 2.63 -20.32
C ALA A 66 -6.97 2.07 -20.63
N ARG A 67 -6.04 2.23 -19.69
CA ARG A 67 -4.62 1.89 -19.90
C ARG A 67 -3.96 1.35 -18.63
N ILE A 68 -3.05 0.41 -18.82
CA ILE A 68 -2.13 -0.08 -17.81
C ILE A 68 -0.70 0.26 -18.22
N GLU A 69 0.02 0.99 -17.36
CA GLU A 69 1.43 1.29 -17.54
C GLU A 69 2.31 0.62 -16.50
N TYR A 70 3.50 0.17 -16.90
CA TYR A 70 4.49 -0.38 -15.99
C TYR A 70 5.82 0.35 -16.11
N LYS A 71 6.06 1.26 -15.15
CA LYS A 71 7.20 2.19 -15.16
C LYS A 71 7.83 2.26 -13.79
N ARG A 72 9.17 2.29 -13.73
CA ARG A 72 9.94 2.43 -12.48
C ARG A 72 9.53 1.43 -11.39
N LYS A 73 9.28 0.17 -11.78
CA LYS A 73 8.81 -0.90 -10.87
C LYS A 73 7.46 -0.59 -10.19
N LYS A 74 6.61 0.25 -10.80
CA LYS A 74 5.27 0.55 -10.33
C LYS A 74 4.26 0.25 -11.44
N LEU A 75 3.13 -0.33 -11.05
CA LEU A 75 1.98 -0.51 -11.92
C LEU A 75 1.07 0.70 -11.78
N VAL A 76 0.67 1.27 -12.91
CA VAL A 76 -0.23 2.44 -12.97
C VAL A 76 -1.45 2.05 -13.78
N LEU A 77 -2.62 2.05 -13.14
CA LEU A 77 -3.89 1.94 -13.83
C LEU A 77 -4.40 3.34 -14.13
N ILE A 78 -4.83 3.57 -15.37
CA ILE A 78 -5.36 4.85 -15.83
C ILE A 78 -6.77 4.59 -16.34
N ASN A 79 -7.75 5.28 -15.78
CA ASN A 79 -9.13 5.14 -16.22
C ASN A 79 -9.45 6.04 -17.42
N ASN A 80 -10.67 5.91 -17.96
CA ASN A 80 -11.16 6.72 -19.09
C ASN A 80 -11.18 8.23 -18.80
N THR A 81 -11.21 8.64 -17.53
CA THR A 81 -11.17 10.06 -17.13
C THR A 81 -9.76 10.58 -16.86
N GLY A 82 -8.72 9.74 -17.02
CA GLY A 82 -7.32 10.09 -16.78
C GLY A 82 -6.87 10.01 -15.31
N LEU A 83 -7.75 9.59 -14.39
CA LEU A 83 -7.37 9.31 -13.01
C LEU A 83 -6.42 8.11 -12.95
N LYS A 84 -5.47 8.18 -12.02
CA LYS A 84 -4.41 7.19 -11.89
C LYS A 84 -4.43 6.50 -10.55
N LEU A 85 -4.26 5.19 -10.58
CA LEU A 85 -4.18 4.35 -9.40
C LEU A 85 -2.88 3.56 -9.46
N ASN A 86 -2.03 3.75 -8.44
CA ASN A 86 -0.64 3.31 -8.45
C ASN A 86 -0.40 2.19 -7.45
N PHE A 87 0.31 1.15 -7.88
CA PHE A 87 0.76 0.04 -7.05
C PHE A 87 2.28 -0.09 -7.11
N SER A 88 2.96 -0.05 -5.97
CA SER A 88 4.39 -0.28 -5.87
C SER A 88 4.70 -1.74 -5.52
N ARG A 89 5.93 -2.19 -5.78
CA ARG A 89 6.42 -3.50 -5.31
C ARG A 89 6.58 -3.61 -3.78
N GLU A 90 6.43 -2.50 -3.05
CA GLU A 90 6.45 -2.49 -1.58
C GLU A 90 5.17 -3.10 -0.99
N TRP A 91 4.17 -3.32 -1.83
CA TRP A 91 2.92 -3.94 -1.44
C TRP A 91 3.12 -5.43 -1.16
N ILE A 92 2.54 -5.88 -0.06
CA ILE A 92 2.53 -7.30 0.29
C ILE A 92 1.84 -8.08 -0.85
N ASN A 93 2.48 -9.17 -1.28
CA ASN A 93 1.98 -10.02 -2.36
C ASN A 93 1.77 -9.32 -3.71
N TYR A 94 2.59 -8.30 -4.02
CA TYR A 94 2.47 -7.55 -5.28
C TYR A 94 2.50 -8.43 -6.55
N ASN A 95 3.23 -9.55 -6.55
CA ASN A 95 3.24 -10.51 -7.67
C ASN A 95 1.83 -11.08 -7.93
N SER A 96 1.16 -11.55 -6.88
CA SER A 96 -0.20 -12.10 -6.96
C SER A 96 -1.19 -11.01 -7.36
N LEU A 97 -1.08 -9.83 -6.75
CA LEU A 97 -1.90 -8.67 -7.09
C LEU A 97 -1.80 -8.31 -8.58
N PHE A 98 -0.58 -8.21 -9.13
CA PHE A 98 -0.37 -7.81 -10.51
C PHE A 98 -0.92 -8.85 -11.50
N ARG A 99 -0.74 -10.15 -11.20
CA ARG A 99 -1.36 -11.24 -11.98
C ARG A 99 -2.88 -11.15 -11.97
N GLN A 100 -3.48 -10.94 -10.80
CA GLN A 100 -4.94 -10.82 -10.69
C GLN A 100 -5.47 -9.60 -11.44
N ILE A 101 -4.80 -8.45 -11.34
CA ILE A 101 -5.16 -7.25 -12.12
C ILE A 101 -5.10 -7.54 -13.62
N TYR A 102 -4.02 -8.14 -14.11
CA TYR A 102 -3.87 -8.50 -15.52
C TYR A 102 -4.99 -9.43 -16.00
N SER A 103 -5.27 -10.50 -15.26
CA SER A 103 -6.34 -11.45 -15.58
C SER A 103 -7.72 -10.80 -15.58
N ARG A 104 -8.01 -9.92 -14.62
CA ARG A 104 -9.31 -9.23 -14.53
C ARG A 104 -9.48 -8.22 -15.66
N VAL A 105 -8.46 -7.42 -15.95
CA VAL A 105 -8.54 -6.40 -17.01
C VAL A 105 -8.70 -7.05 -18.37
N THR A 106 -7.88 -8.04 -18.70
CA THR A 106 -7.99 -8.76 -19.97
C THR A 106 -9.35 -9.46 -20.15
N ARG A 107 -9.94 -9.97 -19.06
CA ARG A 107 -11.27 -10.60 -19.08
C ARG A 107 -12.42 -9.61 -19.24
N TYR A 108 -12.41 -8.51 -18.49
CA TYR A 108 -13.55 -7.59 -18.39
C TYR A 108 -13.44 -6.36 -19.28
N ASN A 109 -12.23 -6.03 -19.76
CA ASN A 109 -11.96 -4.92 -20.65
C ASN A 109 -10.87 -5.27 -21.69
N PRO A 110 -11.18 -6.10 -22.70
CA PRO A 110 -10.20 -6.54 -23.69
C PRO A 110 -9.67 -5.42 -24.58
N SER A 111 -10.33 -4.26 -24.64
CA SER A 111 -9.85 -3.06 -25.36
C SER A 111 -8.85 -2.22 -24.55
N CYS A 112 -8.56 -2.60 -23.30
CA CYS A 112 -7.57 -1.91 -22.48
C CYS A 112 -6.18 -1.93 -23.13
N ILE A 113 -5.53 -0.78 -23.19
CA ILE A 113 -4.16 -0.68 -23.69
C ILE A 113 -3.21 -1.11 -22.57
N ILE A 114 -2.49 -2.21 -22.77
CA ILE A 114 -1.54 -2.74 -21.78
C ILE A 114 -0.11 -2.53 -22.28
N ASP A 115 0.70 -1.82 -21.51
CA ASP A 115 2.12 -1.61 -21.81
C ASP A 115 2.84 -2.96 -21.96
N LYS A 116 3.63 -3.10 -23.03
CA LYS A 116 4.43 -4.31 -23.30
C LYS A 116 5.33 -4.69 -22.12
N SER A 117 5.91 -3.71 -21.44
CA SER A 117 6.75 -3.94 -20.26
C SER A 117 6.00 -4.63 -19.11
N PHE A 118 4.69 -4.42 -19.01
CA PHE A 118 3.86 -5.12 -18.03
C PHE A 118 3.57 -6.56 -18.47
N ILE A 119 3.27 -6.76 -19.75
CA ILE A 119 3.03 -8.08 -20.33
C ILE A 119 4.28 -8.97 -20.16
N ASP A 120 5.45 -8.45 -20.52
CA ASP A 120 6.73 -9.14 -20.36
C ASP A 120 6.96 -9.55 -18.90
N TYR A 121 6.68 -8.62 -17.97
CA TYR A 121 6.76 -8.89 -16.54
C TYR A 121 5.80 -10.01 -16.08
N ILE A 122 4.55 -10.03 -16.54
CA ILE A 122 3.59 -11.09 -16.20
C ILE A 122 4.06 -12.43 -16.76
N ASN A 123 4.54 -12.46 -18.01
CA ASN A 123 5.07 -13.67 -18.63
C ASN A 123 6.27 -14.23 -17.86
N ASP A 124 7.18 -13.37 -17.42
CA ASP A 124 8.34 -13.77 -16.61
C ASP A 124 7.91 -14.32 -15.25
N LEU A 125 6.89 -13.73 -14.62
CA LEU A 125 6.32 -14.29 -13.41
C LEU A 125 5.78 -15.70 -13.67
N GLU A 126 5.00 -15.90 -14.75
CA GLU A 126 4.38 -17.19 -15.06
C GLU A 126 5.40 -18.30 -15.33
N LYS A 127 6.47 -17.98 -16.06
CA LYS A 127 7.60 -18.89 -16.30
C LYS A 127 8.23 -19.34 -14.98
N ASN A 128 8.52 -18.39 -14.09
CA ASN A 128 9.15 -18.69 -12.81
C ASN A 128 8.26 -19.49 -11.84
N SER A 129 6.92 -19.42 -11.99
CA SER A 129 6.02 -20.26 -11.18
C SER A 129 5.84 -21.69 -11.67
N LYS A 130 6.33 -22.04 -12.87
CA LYS A 130 6.28 -23.42 -13.39
C LYS A 130 7.53 -24.24 -13.04
N ILE A 131 8.52 -23.61 -12.42
CA ILE A 131 9.83 -24.22 -12.09
C ILE A 131 9.88 -24.66 -10.61
N ASN A 132 8.86 -24.34 -9.82
CA ASN A 132 8.64 -24.81 -8.45
C ASN A 132 7.38 -25.68 -8.38
#